data_AF-A0A7S1LLA0-F1
#
_entry.id   AF-A0A7S1LLA0-F1
#
_cell.length_a   1.000
_cell.length_b   1.000
_cell.length_c   1.000
_cell.angle_alpha   90.00
_cell.angle_beta   90.00
_cell.angle_gamma   90.00
#
_symmetry.space_group_name_H-M   'P 1'
#
loop_
_entity.id
_entity.type
_entity.pdbx_description
1 polymer ?
#
loop_
_entity_poly.entity_id
_entity_poly.type
_entity_poly.pdbx_seq_one_letter_code
_entity_poly.pdbx_strand_id
1 'polypeptide(L)'
;VTKRVIALAVGGASVLRFRGPGTVVLLEGAARCFGASLRVHAMCGFEDQQVTVECAGPAAARIEVSGRFDAEETVVDSGVCDIHAQLDAARLSAVANGGEGPVVLLVGACDTGKSTLALQLANRAATPVEGRAANTAAVTHVELDIGQPSMGCPGALSATFMRSPLPPGDEHSGTVPLSFFFGDKTVTPQSAP
;
A
#
# COMPACT_ATOMS: atom_id res chain seq x y z
N VAL A 1 28.36 -4.75 -0.96
CA VAL A 1 28.22 -6.12 -1.52
C VAL A 1 26.77 -6.30 -1.91
N THR A 2 26.47 -6.70 -3.15
CA THR A 2 25.10 -7.01 -3.57
C THR A 2 24.71 -8.34 -2.92
N LYS A 3 23.71 -8.32 -2.04
CA LYS A 3 23.13 -9.52 -1.43
C LYS A 3 22.03 -10.03 -2.36
N ARG A 4 22.00 -11.34 -2.59
CA ARG A 4 20.88 -12.02 -3.24
C ARG A 4 20.35 -13.03 -2.24
N VAL A 5 19.12 -12.84 -1.81
CA VAL A 5 18.44 -13.72 -0.86
C VAL A 5 17.25 -14.31 -1.58
N ILE A 6 17.21 -15.64 -1.67
CA ILE A 6 15.98 -16.34 -2.02
C ILE A 6 15.27 -16.57 -0.69
N ALA A 7 14.28 -15.74 -0.39
CA ALA A 7 13.46 -15.91 0.79
C ALA A 7 12.37 -16.94 0.44
N LEU A 8 12.43 -18.08 1.11
CA LEU A 8 11.38 -19.08 1.06
C LEU A 8 10.39 -18.72 2.16
N ALA A 9 9.25 -18.12 1.81
CA ALA A 9 8.14 -18.00 2.74
C ALA A 9 7.48 -19.38 2.87
N VAL A 10 8.02 -20.20 3.79
CA VAL A 10 7.59 -21.58 4.02
C VAL A 10 6.27 -21.54 4.77
N GLY A 11 5.17 -21.79 4.05
CA GLY A 11 3.87 -22.19 4.62
C GLY A 11 3.41 -21.42 5.86
N GLY A 12 2.67 -20.34 5.65
CA GLY A 12 2.12 -19.52 6.72
C GLY A 12 1.93 -18.08 6.28
N ALA A 13 1.21 -17.29 7.07
CA ALA A 13 1.07 -15.85 6.85
C ALA A 13 2.36 -15.17 7.35
N SER A 14 3.36 -15.00 6.47
CA SER A 14 4.62 -14.31 6.79
C SER A 14 4.72 -12.95 6.10
N VAL A 15 5.45 -12.04 6.74
CA VAL A 15 5.76 -10.70 6.24
C VAL A 15 7.26 -10.56 6.17
N LEU A 16 7.75 -10.20 4.99
CA LEU A 16 9.13 -9.85 4.77
C LEU A 16 9.23 -8.33 4.66
N ARG A 17 10.01 -7.72 5.55
CA ARG A 17 10.34 -6.30 5.50
C ARG A 17 11.76 -6.14 4.99
N PHE A 18 11.90 -5.33 3.95
CA PHE A 18 13.17 -5.00 3.33
C PHE A 18 13.43 -3.50 3.49
N ARG A 19 14.67 -3.10 3.75
CA ARG A 19 15.10 -1.70 3.77
C ARG A 19 16.35 -1.52 2.93
N GLY A 20 16.31 -0.55 2.02
CA GLY A 20 17.41 -0.21 1.10
C GLY A 20 17.08 -0.61 -0.34
N PRO A 21 17.93 -0.25 -1.33
CA PRO A 21 17.64 -0.45 -2.74
C PRO A 21 17.77 -1.91 -3.21
N GLY A 22 16.87 -2.31 -4.11
CA GLY A 22 16.85 -3.67 -4.65
C GLY A 22 15.68 -3.98 -5.57
N THR A 23 15.48 -5.28 -5.82
CA THR A 23 14.38 -5.81 -6.62
C THR A 23 13.74 -7.01 -5.92
N VAL A 24 12.42 -7.11 -6.02
CA VAL A 24 11.61 -8.26 -5.57
C VAL A 24 11.06 -8.96 -6.81
N VAL A 25 11.15 -10.29 -6.85
CA VAL A 25 10.54 -11.13 -7.86
C VAL A 25 9.77 -12.26 -7.18
N LEU A 26 8.48 -12.39 -7.47
CA LEU A 26 7.70 -13.56 -7.07
C LEU A 26 8.00 -14.71 -8.04
N LEU A 27 8.57 -15.80 -7.56
CA LEU A 27 8.88 -16.97 -8.37
C LEU A 27 7.69 -17.95 -8.43
N GLU A 28 7.06 -18.20 -7.28
CA GLU A 28 5.96 -19.14 -7.13
C GLU A 28 5.02 -18.71 -5.99
N GLY A 29 3.75 -19.11 -6.06
CA GLY A 29 2.75 -18.84 -5.02
C GLY A 29 2.06 -17.49 -5.17
N ALA A 30 1.61 -16.93 -4.04
CA ALA A 30 0.92 -15.64 -3.99
C ALA A 30 1.56 -14.74 -2.93
N ALA A 31 1.85 -13.52 -3.31
CA ALA A 31 2.39 -12.50 -2.41
C ALA A 31 1.81 -11.13 -2.77
N ARG A 32 1.77 -10.23 -1.78
CA ARG A 32 1.33 -8.85 -1.93
C ARG A 32 2.42 -7.90 -1.46
N CYS A 33 2.66 -6.84 -2.20
CA CYS A 33 3.52 -5.74 -1.77
C CYS A 33 2.64 -4.52 -1.54
N PHE A 34 2.68 -3.92 -0.34
CA PHE A 34 1.78 -2.83 0.05
C PHE A 34 0.31 -3.08 -0.30
N GLY A 35 -0.17 -4.32 -0.11
CA GLY A 35 -1.54 -4.73 -0.42
C GLY A 35 -1.84 -5.02 -1.91
N ALA A 36 -0.95 -4.69 -2.84
CA ALA A 36 -1.10 -5.01 -4.26
C ALA A 36 -0.52 -6.40 -4.59
N SER A 37 -1.26 -7.22 -5.34
CA SER A 37 -0.81 -8.56 -5.72
C SER A 37 0.40 -8.52 -6.66
N LEU A 38 1.44 -9.27 -6.31
CA LEU A 38 2.63 -9.46 -7.15
C LEU A 38 2.33 -10.46 -8.27
N ARG A 39 2.81 -10.15 -9.48
CA ARG A 39 2.76 -11.08 -10.61
C ARG A 39 3.97 -11.99 -10.60
N VAL A 40 3.74 -13.27 -10.86
CA VAL A 40 4.82 -14.26 -10.96
C VAL A 40 5.76 -13.87 -12.10
N HIS A 41 7.07 -13.93 -11.83
CA HIS A 41 8.18 -13.52 -12.70
C HIS A 41 8.23 -12.03 -13.08
N ALA A 42 7.37 -11.18 -12.49
CA ALA A 42 7.50 -9.74 -12.62
C ALA A 42 8.53 -9.22 -11.60
N MET A 43 9.40 -8.33 -12.06
CA MET A 43 10.39 -7.67 -11.23
C MET A 43 9.87 -6.32 -10.77
N CYS A 44 9.88 -6.10 -9.46
CA CYS A 44 9.50 -4.84 -8.84
C CYS A 44 10.74 -4.20 -8.21
N GLY A 45 11.16 -3.06 -8.75
CA GLY A 45 12.30 -2.30 -8.24
C GLY A 45 11.91 -1.42 -7.08
N PHE A 46 12.85 -1.19 -6.17
CA PHE A 46 12.71 -0.25 -5.07
C PHE A 46 14.03 0.46 -4.83
N GLU A 47 13.93 1.75 -4.50
CA GLU A 47 15.07 2.59 -4.13
C GLU A 47 15.33 2.50 -2.61
N ASP A 48 15.79 3.58 -1.98
CA ASP A 48 16.09 3.60 -0.55
C ASP A 48 14.83 3.76 0.31
N GLN A 49 13.90 2.81 0.19
CA GLN A 49 12.64 2.78 0.94
C GLN A 49 12.45 1.48 1.72
N GLN A 50 11.54 1.51 2.69
CA GLN A 50 11.12 0.31 3.41
C GLN A 50 9.99 -0.38 2.64
N VAL A 51 10.23 -1.61 2.18
CA VAL A 51 9.27 -2.41 1.43
C VAL A 51 8.71 -3.53 2.30
N THR A 52 7.39 -3.71 2.27
CA THR A 52 6.72 -4.80 3.00
C THR A 52 6.06 -5.74 2.01
N VAL A 53 6.48 -7.02 2.04
CA VAL A 53 5.91 -8.09 1.22
C VAL A 53 5.23 -9.11 2.11
N GLU A 54 3.94 -9.32 1.88
CA GLU A 54 3.09 -10.24 2.60
C GLU A 54 2.92 -11.52 1.77
N CYS A 55 3.31 -12.65 2.32
CA CYS A 55 3.02 -13.97 1.76
C CYS A 55 1.78 -14.50 2.46
N ALA A 56 0.65 -14.50 1.76
CA ALA A 56 -0.62 -14.94 2.31
C ALA A 56 -1.20 -16.08 1.46
N GLY A 57 -1.28 -17.27 2.04
CA GLY A 57 -1.92 -18.43 1.42
C GLY A 57 -1.54 -19.75 2.09
N PRO A 58 -2.31 -20.82 1.82
CA PRO A 58 -1.98 -22.17 2.31
C PRO A 58 -0.76 -22.78 1.59
N ALA A 59 -0.42 -22.28 0.40
CA ALA A 59 0.76 -22.69 -0.34
C ALA A 59 1.97 -21.81 0.00
N ALA A 60 3.16 -22.41 0.05
CA ALA A 60 4.40 -21.65 0.23
C ALA A 60 4.62 -20.68 -0.95
N ALA A 61 5.05 -19.47 -0.65
CA ALA A 61 5.45 -18.49 -1.66
C ALA A 61 6.98 -18.44 -1.76
N ARG A 62 7.49 -18.36 -2.97
CA ARG A 62 8.94 -18.25 -3.24
C ARG A 62 9.23 -16.87 -3.78
N ILE A 63 10.01 -16.10 -3.05
CA ILE A 63 10.34 -14.74 -3.43
C ILE A 63 11.86 -14.62 -3.52
N GLU A 64 12.32 -14.03 -4.61
CA GLU A 64 13.70 -13.63 -4.77
C GLU A 64 13.83 -12.15 -4.49
N VAL A 65 14.77 -11.77 -3.62
CA VAL A 65 15.13 -10.38 -3.38
C VAL A 65 16.62 -10.18 -3.62
N SER A 66 16.94 -9.20 -4.46
CA SER A 66 18.31 -8.88 -4.88
C SER A 66 18.60 -7.41 -4.64
N GLY A 67 19.74 -7.07 -4.06
CA GLY A 67 20.10 -5.67 -3.86
C GLY A 67 21.06 -5.42 -2.70
N ARG A 68 21.05 -4.19 -2.17
CA ARG A 68 21.75 -3.80 -0.96
C ARG A 68 20.71 -3.46 0.09
N PHE A 69 20.22 -4.49 0.77
CA PHE A 69 19.14 -4.35 1.74
C PHE A 69 19.45 -5.07 3.05
N ASP A 70 18.75 -4.62 4.07
CA ASP A 70 18.53 -5.36 5.31
C ASP A 70 17.12 -5.96 5.28
N ALA A 71 16.98 -7.18 5.80
CA ALA A 71 15.73 -7.92 5.77
C ALA A 71 15.37 -8.42 7.17
N GLU A 72 14.08 -8.33 7.49
CA GLU A 72 13.48 -8.88 8.70
C GLU A 72 12.24 -9.68 8.30
N GLU A 73 12.09 -10.89 8.86
CA GLU A 73 10.88 -11.70 8.71
C GLU A 73 10.07 -11.62 10.00
N THR A 74 8.80 -11.27 9.85
CA THR A 74 7.83 -11.22 10.95
C THR A 74 6.57 -11.99 10.57
N VAL A 75 5.76 -12.34 11.58
CA VAL A 75 4.43 -12.91 11.33
C VAL A 75 3.50 -11.81 10.80
N VAL A 76 2.54 -12.17 9.93
CA VAL A 76 1.49 -11.24 9.49
C VAL A 76 0.68 -10.75 10.68
N ASP A 77 0.70 -9.44 10.89
CA ASP A 77 -0.28 -8.75 11.73
C ASP A 77 -1.63 -8.75 11.00
N SER A 78 -2.66 -9.33 11.61
CA SER A 78 -4.00 -9.39 11.03
C SER A 78 -4.70 -8.03 11.01
N GLY A 79 -4.20 -7.03 11.75
CA GLY A 79 -4.89 -5.75 11.93
C GLY A 79 -5.25 -5.04 10.61
N VAL A 80 -4.37 -5.06 9.61
CA VAL A 80 -4.65 -4.45 8.30
C VAL A 80 -5.78 -5.19 7.57
N CYS A 81 -5.79 -6.53 7.64
CA CYS A 81 -6.85 -7.35 7.06
C CYS A 81 -8.19 -7.12 7.76
N ASP A 82 -8.18 -7.02 9.09
CA ASP A 82 -9.38 -6.82 9.91
C ASP A 82 -10.00 -5.44 9.65
N ILE A 83 -9.18 -4.38 9.63
CA ILE A 83 -9.62 -3.02 9.26
C ILE A 83 -10.18 -3.02 7.84
N HIS A 84 -9.48 -3.64 6.89
CA HIS A 84 -9.94 -3.71 5.50
C HIS A 84 -11.31 -4.41 5.40
N ALA A 85 -11.50 -5.53 6.10
CA ALA A 85 -12.76 -6.29 6.10
C ALA A 85 -13.93 -5.47 6.66
N GLN A 86 -13.71 -4.72 7.75
CA GLN A 86 -14.71 -3.82 8.31
C GLN A 86 -15.09 -2.69 7.35
N LEU A 87 -14.09 -2.05 6.73
CA LEU A 87 -14.31 -1.00 5.73
C LEU A 87 -15.04 -1.56 4.50
N ASP A 88 -14.74 -2.79 4.11
CA ASP A 88 -15.39 -3.43 2.98
C ASP A 88 -16.86 -3.75 3.25
N ALA A 89 -17.17 -4.26 4.44
CA ALA A 89 -18.55 -4.46 4.88
C ALA A 89 -19.34 -3.13 4.91
N ALA A 90 -18.71 -2.04 5.39
CA ALA A 90 -19.32 -0.72 5.38
C ALA A 90 -19.59 -0.21 3.95
N ARG A 91 -18.66 -0.43 2.99
CA ARG A 91 -18.88 -0.11 1.57
C ARG A 91 -20.07 -0.87 0.99
N LEU A 92 -20.17 -2.18 1.26
CA LEU A 92 -21.29 -3.00 0.77
C LEU A 92 -22.63 -2.54 1.34
N SER A 93 -22.67 -2.21 2.63
CA SER A 93 -23.87 -1.66 3.28
C SER A 93 -24.28 -0.32 2.69
N ALA A 94 -23.32 0.58 2.43
CA ALA A 94 -23.59 1.85 1.78
C ALA A 94 -24.21 1.67 0.39
N VAL A 95 -23.64 0.78 -0.44
CA VAL A 95 -24.19 0.49 -1.77
C VAL A 95 -25.60 -0.10 -1.69
N ALA A 96 -25.85 -1.03 -0.76
CA ALA A 96 -27.18 -1.62 -0.57
C ALA A 96 -28.23 -0.58 -0.16
N ASN A 97 -27.82 0.45 0.58
CA ASN A 97 -28.68 1.53 1.05
C ASN A 97 -28.70 2.77 0.13
N GLY A 98 -27.97 2.75 -1.00
CA GLY A 98 -27.84 3.89 -1.90
C GLY A 98 -27.06 5.08 -1.31
N GLY A 99 -26.21 4.84 -0.31
CA GLY A 99 -25.38 5.84 0.37
C GLY A 99 -23.92 5.86 -0.11
N GLU A 100 -23.13 6.70 0.56
CA GLU A 100 -21.70 6.86 0.29
C GLU A 100 -20.83 5.89 1.12
N GLY A 101 -19.69 5.48 0.57
CA GLY A 101 -18.74 4.63 1.27
C GLY A 101 -18.08 5.33 2.47
N PRO A 102 -17.38 4.59 3.34
CA PRO A 102 -16.71 5.15 4.51
C PRO A 102 -15.58 6.10 4.12
N VAL A 103 -15.49 7.23 4.82
CA VAL A 103 -14.36 8.16 4.77
C VAL A 103 -13.46 7.90 5.98
N VAL A 104 -12.19 7.61 5.74
CA VAL A 104 -11.23 7.21 6.78
C VAL A 104 -10.08 8.21 6.83
N LEU A 105 -9.82 8.75 8.01
CA LEU A 105 -8.66 9.62 8.28
C LEU A 105 -7.66 8.85 9.15
N LEU A 106 -6.43 8.72 8.67
CA LEU A 106 -5.34 8.13 9.43
C LEU A 106 -4.55 9.21 10.17
N VAL A 107 -4.50 9.12 11.49
CA VAL A 107 -3.81 10.08 12.36
C VAL A 107 -2.76 9.36 13.22
N GLY A 108 -1.66 10.06 13.50
CA GLY A 108 -0.57 9.51 14.31
C GLY A 108 0.71 10.34 14.17
N ALA A 109 1.70 10.05 15.00
CA ALA A 109 3.00 10.71 14.95
C ALA A 109 3.75 10.45 13.63
N CYS A 110 4.84 11.17 13.40
CA CYS A 110 5.77 10.87 12.30
C CYS A 110 6.29 9.42 12.40
N ASP A 111 6.55 8.80 11.26
CA ASP A 111 7.17 7.47 11.15
C ASP A 111 6.41 6.29 11.80
N THR A 112 5.10 6.41 12.02
CA THR A 112 4.26 5.31 12.53
C THR A 112 3.66 4.42 11.43
N GLY A 113 4.07 4.59 10.16
CA GLY A 113 3.58 3.78 9.03
C GLY A 113 2.22 4.19 8.46
N LYS A 114 1.78 5.45 8.67
CA LYS A 114 0.48 5.96 8.19
C LYS A 114 0.32 5.82 6.67
N SER A 115 1.30 6.29 5.90
CA SER A 115 1.26 6.24 4.43
C SER A 115 1.30 4.79 3.93
N THR A 116 2.05 3.92 4.59
CA THR A 116 2.08 2.47 4.31
C THR A 116 0.71 1.83 4.52
N LEU A 117 0.06 2.12 5.66
CA LEU A 117 -1.28 1.62 5.96
C LEU A 117 -2.33 2.17 4.98
N ALA A 118 -2.26 3.46 4.65
CA ALA A 118 -3.13 4.10 3.67
C ALA A 118 -3.06 3.38 2.32
N LEU A 119 -1.84 3.14 1.82
CA LEU A 119 -1.60 2.47 0.55
C LEU A 119 -2.04 1.00 0.59
N GLN A 120 -1.75 0.28 1.67
CA GLN A 120 -2.21 -1.11 1.86
C GLN A 120 -3.74 -1.22 1.80
N LEU A 121 -4.45 -0.35 2.53
CA LEU A 121 -5.92 -0.35 2.55
C LEU A 121 -6.49 0.04 1.18
N ALA A 122 -5.91 1.04 0.52
CA ALA A 122 -6.33 1.52 -0.79
C ALA A 122 -6.12 0.44 -1.87
N ASN A 123 -4.94 -0.19 -1.93
CA ASN A 123 -4.64 -1.27 -2.87
C ASN A 123 -5.55 -2.48 -2.68
N ARG A 124 -5.82 -2.86 -1.43
CA ARG A 124 -6.76 -3.96 -1.12
C ARG A 124 -8.18 -3.62 -1.58
N ALA A 125 -8.65 -2.40 -1.33
CA ALA A 125 -9.97 -1.95 -1.77
C ALA A 125 -10.09 -1.82 -3.30
N ALA A 126 -9.00 -1.48 -3.97
CA ALA A 126 -8.91 -1.41 -5.43
C ALA A 126 -8.68 -2.77 -6.10
N THR A 127 -8.50 -3.84 -5.33
CA THR A 127 -8.30 -5.19 -5.87
C THR A 127 -9.64 -5.76 -6.32
N PRO A 128 -9.79 -6.16 -7.60
CA PRO A 128 -11.01 -6.80 -8.07
C PRO A 128 -11.28 -8.10 -7.32
N VAL A 129 -12.54 -8.31 -6.94
CA VAL A 129 -13.02 -9.57 -6.35
C VAL A 129 -14.05 -10.16 -7.31
N GLU A 130 -13.90 -11.44 -7.65
CA GLU A 130 -14.87 -12.14 -8.50
C GLU A 130 -16.29 -12.04 -7.91
N GLY A 131 -17.26 -11.74 -8.77
CA GLY A 131 -18.66 -11.57 -8.36
C GLY A 131 -19.00 -10.20 -7.77
N ARG A 132 -18.05 -9.27 -7.63
CA ARG A 132 -18.31 -7.90 -7.17
C ARG A 132 -18.45 -6.94 -8.36
N ALA A 133 -19.42 -6.03 -8.30
CA ALA A 133 -19.59 -5.00 -9.32
C ALA A 133 -18.37 -4.06 -9.37
N ALA A 134 -17.88 -3.78 -10.57
CA ALA A 134 -16.63 -3.03 -10.80
C ALA A 134 -16.61 -1.62 -10.18
N ASN A 135 -17.78 -1.01 -9.95
CA ASN A 135 -17.93 0.29 -9.30
C ASN A 135 -17.76 0.25 -7.77
N THR A 136 -17.75 -0.93 -7.16
CA THR A 136 -17.61 -1.10 -5.70
C THR A 136 -16.14 -1.17 -5.26
N ALA A 137 -15.24 -1.43 -6.20
CA ALA A 137 -13.80 -1.64 -5.97
C ALA A 137 -12.98 -0.40 -6.33
N ALA A 138 -13.53 0.80 -6.18
CA ALA A 138 -12.82 2.05 -6.42
C ALA A 138 -12.76 2.90 -5.15
N VAL A 139 -11.61 3.53 -4.90
CA VAL A 139 -11.36 4.35 -3.71
C VAL A 139 -10.61 5.62 -4.12
N THR A 140 -10.91 6.72 -3.44
CA THR A 140 -10.10 7.93 -3.52
C THR A 140 -9.03 7.90 -2.44
N HIS A 141 -7.75 7.88 -2.84
CA HIS A 141 -6.61 8.01 -1.93
C HIS A 141 -6.22 9.49 -1.83
N VAL A 142 -6.23 10.02 -0.61
CA VAL A 142 -5.99 11.45 -0.34
C VAL A 142 -4.73 11.58 0.51
N GLU A 143 -3.77 12.33 0.01
CA GLU A 143 -2.53 12.68 0.68
C GLU A 143 -2.64 14.09 1.26
N LEU A 144 -2.51 14.17 2.59
CA LEU A 144 -2.55 15.42 3.34
C LEU A 144 -1.19 15.78 3.94
N ASP A 145 -0.18 14.91 3.81
CA ASP A 145 1.18 15.20 4.24
C ASP A 145 1.89 16.06 3.18
N ILE A 146 1.91 17.36 3.42
CA ILE A 146 2.60 18.34 2.57
C ILE A 146 4.14 18.27 2.69
N GLY A 147 4.66 17.67 3.76
CA GLY A 147 6.10 17.59 4.02
C GLY A 147 6.76 16.44 3.26
N GLN A 148 6.09 15.28 3.25
CA GLN A 148 6.56 14.05 2.60
C GLN A 148 5.46 13.46 1.69
N PRO A 149 4.98 14.19 0.67
CA PRO A 149 3.93 13.68 -0.19
C PRO A 149 4.46 12.52 -1.04
N SER A 150 3.71 11.43 -1.12
CA SER A 150 3.98 10.36 -2.07
C SER A 150 3.54 10.74 -3.50
N MET A 151 2.61 11.69 -3.63
CA MET A 151 2.05 12.15 -4.92
C MET A 151 2.29 13.64 -5.10
N GLY A 152 3.04 14.01 -6.14
CA GLY A 152 3.31 15.40 -6.49
C GLY A 152 4.61 15.94 -5.87
N CYS A 153 4.71 17.26 -5.72
CA CYS A 153 5.87 17.92 -5.14
C CYS A 153 5.64 18.27 -3.66
N PRO A 154 6.71 18.41 -2.84
CA PRO A 154 6.60 18.93 -1.48
C PRO A 154 5.82 20.25 -1.43
N GLY A 155 4.87 20.34 -0.50
CA GLY A 155 3.92 21.43 -0.38
C GLY A 155 2.64 21.27 -1.19
N ALA A 156 2.38 20.09 -1.76
CA ALA A 156 1.12 19.77 -2.41
C ALA A 156 0.23 18.88 -1.53
N LEU A 157 -1.08 19.13 -1.59
CA LEU A 157 -2.14 18.23 -1.18
C LEU A 157 -2.67 17.53 -2.43
N SER A 158 -2.82 16.21 -2.40
CA SER A 158 -3.11 15.43 -3.60
C SER A 158 -4.21 14.41 -3.35
N ALA A 159 -5.11 14.22 -4.31
CA ALA A 159 -6.11 13.16 -4.28
C ALA A 159 -6.11 12.40 -5.61
N THR A 160 -6.07 11.08 -5.56
CA THR A 160 -6.12 10.23 -6.75
C THR A 160 -7.25 9.21 -6.66
N PHE A 161 -7.92 8.97 -7.78
CA PHE A 161 -8.98 7.98 -7.87
C PHE A 161 -8.42 6.65 -8.35
N MET A 162 -8.45 5.64 -7.49
CA MET A 162 -7.88 4.32 -7.73
C MET A 162 -8.98 3.33 -8.12
N ARG A 163 -8.91 2.81 -9.36
CA ARG A 163 -9.76 1.71 -9.86
C ARG A 163 -9.06 0.35 -9.87
N SER A 164 -7.75 0.36 -9.72
CA SER A 164 -6.90 -0.82 -9.69
C SER A 164 -5.77 -0.59 -8.68
N PRO A 165 -5.20 -1.65 -8.10
CA PRO A 165 -4.08 -1.50 -7.18
C PRO A 165 -2.90 -0.86 -7.89
N LEU A 166 -2.15 -0.05 -7.15
CA LEU A 166 -0.93 0.58 -7.60
C LEU A 166 0.20 -0.45 -7.59
N PRO A 167 0.92 -0.65 -8.71
CA PRO A 167 2.00 -1.60 -8.76
C PRO A 167 3.14 -1.14 -7.84
N PRO A 168 3.74 -2.05 -7.06
CA PRO A 168 4.86 -1.72 -6.19
C PRO A 168 6.07 -1.26 -7.01
N GLY A 169 6.66 -0.14 -6.61
CA GLY A 169 7.76 0.52 -7.32
C GLY A 169 7.34 1.54 -8.40
N ASP A 170 6.07 1.50 -8.82
CA ASP A 170 5.47 2.43 -9.80
C ASP A 170 4.19 3.05 -9.25
N GLU A 171 4.14 3.26 -7.93
CA GLU A 171 2.91 3.53 -7.19
C GLU A 171 2.21 4.84 -7.61
N HIS A 172 2.91 5.72 -8.32
CA HIS A 172 2.39 7.01 -8.79
C HIS A 172 2.46 7.15 -10.32
N SER A 173 3.04 6.16 -11.01
CA SER A 173 3.22 6.15 -12.45
C SER A 173 1.88 5.90 -13.14
N GLY A 174 1.36 6.90 -13.84
CA GLY A 174 0.10 6.80 -14.60
C GLY A 174 -1.18 7.19 -13.83
N THR A 175 -1.06 7.67 -12.60
CA THR A 175 -2.19 8.31 -11.91
C THR A 175 -2.35 9.77 -12.32
N VAL A 176 -3.57 10.29 -12.34
CA VAL A 176 -3.86 11.71 -12.59
C VAL A 176 -4.43 12.31 -11.30
N PRO A 177 -3.57 12.76 -10.36
CA PRO A 177 -4.02 13.30 -9.09
C PRO A 177 -4.60 14.71 -9.26
N LEU A 178 -5.70 15.00 -8.58
CA LEU A 178 -6.13 16.36 -8.29
C LEU A 178 -5.20 16.93 -7.21
N SER A 179 -4.47 17.99 -7.55
CA SER A 179 -3.44 18.55 -6.67
C SER A 179 -3.71 20.02 -6.35
N PHE A 180 -3.55 20.40 -5.09
CA PHE A 180 -3.58 21.79 -4.62
C PHE A 180 -2.22 22.13 -4.00
N PHE A 181 -1.63 23.25 -4.42
CA PHE A 181 -0.35 23.68 -3.88
C PHE A 181 -0.55 24.57 -2.65
N PHE A 182 -0.14 24.07 -1.48
CA PHE A 182 -0.17 24.78 -0.20
C PHE A 182 0.95 25.82 -0.09
N GLY A 183 2.13 25.55 -0.65
CA GLY A 183 3.26 26.49 -0.68
C GLY A 183 4.17 26.48 0.55
N ASP A 184 3.92 25.60 1.51
CA ASP A 184 4.79 25.33 2.66
C ASP A 184 4.94 23.81 2.83
N LYS A 185 5.92 23.35 3.61
CA LYS A 185 6.12 21.94 3.98
C LYS A 185 5.65 21.64 5.40
N THR A 186 5.20 22.65 6.12
CA THR A 186 4.77 22.54 7.51
C THR A 186 3.42 23.21 7.73
N VAL A 187 2.55 22.56 8.49
CA VAL A 187 1.30 23.17 8.95
C VAL A 187 1.53 23.65 10.37
N THR A 188 1.57 24.96 10.56
CA THR A 188 1.62 25.55 11.90
C THR A 188 0.18 25.82 12.33
N PRO A 189 -0.33 25.21 13.42
CA PRO A 189 -1.66 25.54 13.92
C PRO A 189 -1.67 27.01 14.31
N GLN A 190 -2.53 27.80 13.66
CA GLN A 190 -2.85 29.13 14.16
C GLN A 190 -3.52 28.94 15.52
N SER A 191 -2.95 29.51 16.57
CA SER A 191 -3.64 29.64 17.85
C SER A 191 -5.00 30.29 17.57
N ALA A 192 -6.08 29.57 17.89
CA ALA A 192 -7.42 30.13 17.80
C ALA A 192 -7.46 31.47 18.57
N PRO A 193 -8.10 32.52 18.02
CA PRO A 193 -8.26 33.78 18.73
C PRO A 193 -9.06 33.63 20.03
#